data_AF-A0A096CJG0-F1
#
_entry.id   AF-A0A096CJG0-F1
#
_cell.length_a   1.000
_cell.length_b   1.000
_cell.length_c   1.000
_cell.angle_alpha   90.00
_cell.angle_beta   90.00
_cell.angle_gamma   90.00
#
_symmetry.space_group_name_H-M   'P 1'
#
loop_
_entity.id
_entity.type
_entity.pdbx_description
1 polymer ?
#
loop_
_entity_poly.entity_id
_entity_poly.type
_entity_poly.pdbx_seq_one_letter_code
_entity_poly.pdbx_strand_id
1 'polypeptide(L)' 'MTWGTYYFFYECPQCGKKYRYELEGSADEEFGFCPECHVMGTFVGETKDNQQGEDKFADYEFV' A
#
# COMPACT_ATOMS: atom_id res chain seq x y z
N MET A 1 -12.97 -6.99 -18.40
CA MET A 1 -11.60 -6.50 -18.22
C MET A 1 -11.27 -6.67 -16.74
N THR A 2 -10.60 -7.75 -16.34
CA THR A 2 -10.03 -7.83 -15.00
C THR A 2 -8.76 -7.01 -15.04
N TRP A 3 -8.88 -5.70 -14.77
CA TRP A 3 -7.72 -4.86 -14.49
C TRP A 3 -7.04 -5.53 -13.30
N GLY A 4 -5.87 -6.13 -13.51
CA GLY A 4 -5.19 -6.90 -12.46
C GLY A 4 -5.07 -6.09 -11.18
N THR A 5 -5.13 -6.77 -10.03
CA THR A 5 -5.11 -6.11 -8.72
C THR A 5 -3.84 -5.30 -8.57
N TYR A 6 -4.00 -3.98 -8.50
CA TYR A 6 -2.91 -3.02 -8.42
C TYR A 6 -2.74 -2.62 -6.95
N TYR A 7 -1.51 -2.65 -6.46
CA TYR A 7 -1.17 -2.38 -5.07
C TYR A 7 -0.26 -1.16 -4.98
N PHE A 8 -0.51 -0.32 -3.97
CA PHE A 8 0.29 0.84 -3.63
C PHE A 8 0.93 0.61 -2.27
N PHE A 9 2.24 0.84 -2.18
CA PHE A 9 3.04 0.62 -0.97
C PHE A 9 3.39 1.95 -0.33
N TYR A 10 3.18 2.02 0.98
CA TYR A 10 3.40 3.20 1.79
C TYR A 10 4.17 2.86 3.06
N GLU A 11 4.94 3.83 3.55
CA GLU A 11 5.62 3.76 4.83
C GLU A 11 5.25 4.97 5.69
N CYS A 12 4.77 4.74 6.91
CA CYS A 12 4.40 5.82 7.81
C CYS A 12 5.66 6.54 8.32
N PRO A 13 5.81 7.87 8.11
CA PRO A 13 6.95 8.62 8.63
C PRO A 13 6.92 8.83 10.16
N GLN A 14 5.81 8.52 10.84
CA GLN A 14 5.67 8.66 12.30
C GLN A 14 5.98 7.37 13.04
N CYS A 15 5.40 6.25 12.63
CA CYS A 15 5.59 4.95 13.28
C CYS A 15 6.51 3.98 12.52
N GLY A 16 6.89 4.30 11.27
CA GLY A 16 7.73 3.43 10.43
C GLY A 16 7.01 2.19 9.88
N LYS A 17 5.68 2.10 10.05
CA LYS A 17 4.90 0.95 9.61
C LYS A 17 4.82 0.93 8.09
N LYS A 18 5.06 -0.25 7.52
CA LYS A 18 4.94 -0.53 6.08
C LYS A 18 3.59 -1.16 5.79
N TYR A 19 2.85 -0.57 4.88
CA TYR A 19 1.51 -1.03 4.56
C TYR A 19 1.20 -0.82 3.09
N ARG A 20 0.23 -1.59 2.59
CA ARG A 20 -0.17 -1.54 1.19
C ARG A 20 -1.68 -1.44 1.03
N TYR A 21 -2.09 -0.72 0.01
CA TYR A 21 -3.49 -0.56 -0.39
C TYR A 21 -3.73 -1.10 -1.78
N GLU A 22 -4.91 -1.67 -2.01
CA GLU A 22 -5.39 -1.99 -3.36
C GLU A 22 -5.93 -0.74 -4.04
N LEU A 23 -5.73 -0.62 -5.35
CA LEU A 23 -6.32 0.44 -6.17
C LEU A 23 -7.85 0.48 -6.06
N GLU A 24 -8.51 -0.64 -5.76
CA GLU A 24 -9.95 -0.64 -5.48
C GLU A 24 -10.31 0.25 -4.28
N GLY A 25 -9.41 0.37 -3.29
CA GLY A 25 -9.53 1.28 -2.15
C GLY A 25 -9.15 2.73 -2.44
N SER A 26 -8.70 3.08 -3.66
CA SER A 26 -8.29 4.46 -4.00
C SER A 26 -9.43 5.49 -4.00
N ALA A 27 -10.68 5.02 -3.95
CA ALA A 27 -11.84 5.88 -3.75
C ALA A 27 -12.02 6.33 -2.29
N ASP A 28 -11.31 5.70 -1.35
CA ASP A 28 -11.39 6.03 0.06
C ASP A 28 -10.55 7.28 0.38
N GLU A 29 -11.09 8.17 1.22
CA GLU A 29 -10.41 9.40 1.61
C GLU A 29 -9.19 9.12 2.52
N GLU A 30 -9.17 7.97 3.19
CA GLU A 30 -8.06 7.48 4.01
C GLU A 30 -7.04 6.68 3.17
N PHE A 31 -7.18 6.63 1.85
CA PHE A 31 -6.23 5.93 0.99
C PHE A 31 -4.81 6.51 1.12
N GLY A 32 -3.85 5.64 1.47
CA GLY A 32 -2.47 6.03 1.72
C GLY A 32 -2.21 6.55 3.15
N PHE A 33 -3.24 6.69 3.99
CA PHE A 33 -3.06 7.04 5.39
C PHE A 33 -2.60 5.83 6.19
N CYS A 34 -1.82 6.09 7.24
CA CYS A 34 -1.40 5.05 8.16
C CYS A 34 -2.59 4.65 9.04
N PRO A 35 -2.94 3.35 9.15
CA PRO A 35 -4.09 2.91 9.96
C PRO A 35 -3.94 3.15 11.47
N GLU A 36 -2.75 3.47 11.95
CA GLU A 36 -2.52 3.76 13.37
C GLU A 36 -2.33 5.24 13.64
N CYS A 37 -1.58 5.94 12.78
CA CYS A 37 -1.31 7.36 12.97
C CYS A 37 -2.35 8.26 12.32
N HIS A 38 -3.17 7.74 11.38
CA HIS A 38 -4.09 8.51 10.53
C HIS A 38 -3.40 9.73 9.89
N VAL A 39 -2.15 9.55 9.46
CA VAL A 39 -1.37 10.53 8.70
C VAL A 39 -1.04 9.97 7.33
N MET A 40 -0.87 10.85 6.34
CA MET A 40 -0.44 10.46 5.00
C MET A 40 0.91 9.75 5.03
N GLY A 41 0.95 8.53 4.52
CA GLY A 41 2.17 7.75 4.37
C GLY A 41 3.07 8.28 3.27
N THR A 42 4.35 7.96 3.38
CA THR A 42 5.30 8.16 2.29
C THR A 42 5.07 7.08 1.24
N PHE A 43 4.72 7.47 0.02
CA PHE A 43 4.60 6.53 -1.09
C PHE A 43 5.97 5.95 -1.45
N VAL A 44 6.08 4.63 -1.41
CA VAL A 44 7.33 3.91 -1.72
C VAL A 44 7.33 3.38 -3.14
N GLY A 45 6.19 2.93 -3.64
CA GLY A 45 6.05 2.41 -4.99
C GLY A 45 4.70 1.74 -5.20
N GLU A 46 4.45 1.30 -6.43
CA GLU A 46 3.20 0.66 -6.82
C GLU A 46 3.50 -0.55 -7.73
N THR A 47 2.70 -1.61 -7.64
CA THR A 47 2.83 -2.80 -8.51
C THR A 47 1.47 -3.33 -8.93
N LYS A 48 1.39 -3.78 -10.19
CA LYS A 48 0.18 -4.38 -10.78
C LYS A 48 0.08 -5.90 -10.60
N ASP A 49 1.14 -6.50 -10.09
CA ASP A 49 1.36 -7.94 -10.16
C ASP A 49 2.00 -8.39 -8.84
N ASN A 50 1.17 -8.90 -7.95
CA ASN A 50 1.64 -9.73 -6.84
C ASN A 50 2.00 -11.14 -7.37
N GLN A 51 2.72 -11.28 -8.49
CA GLN A 51 3.55 -12.49 -8.63
C GLN A 51 4.55 -12.43 -7.48
N GLN A 52 4.15 -13.12 -6.42
CA GLN A 52 4.87 -13.57 -5.25
C GLN A 52 6.33 -13.83 -5.65
N GLY A 53 7.20 -12.82 -5.60
CA GLY A 53 8.50 -12.88 -6.28
C GLY A 53 9.35 -11.62 -6.19
N GLU A 54 8.76 -10.42 -6.13
CA GLU A 54 9.49 -9.23 -5.70
C GLU A 54 9.51 -9.19 -4.16
N ASP A 55 10.46 -9.92 -3.57
CA ASP A 55 10.76 -10.03 -2.12
C ASP A 55 10.76 -8.66 -1.39
N LYS A 56 10.99 -7.58 -2.13
CA LYS A 56 11.02 -6.19 -1.68
C LYS A 56 9.75 -5.72 -0.98
N PHE A 57 8.59 -6.29 -1.30
CA PHE A 57 7.30 -5.83 -0.76
C PHE A 57 6.55 -6.88 0.06
N ALA A 58 7.20 -8.01 0.37
CA ALA A 58 6.62 -9.08 1.18
C ALA A 58 6.33 -8.64 2.64
N ASP A 59 7.07 -7.64 3.13
CA ASP A 59 6.98 -7.08 4.48
C ASP A 59 5.87 -6.01 4.63
N TYR A 60 5.13 -5.69 3.55
CA TYR A 60 4.07 -4.67 3.59
C TYR A 60 2.74 -5.34 3.90
N GLU A 61 2.17 -5.01 5.06
CA GLU A 61 0.89 -5.52 5.49
C GLU A 61 -0.26 -4.90 4.71
N PHE A 62 -1.31 -5.68 4.46
CA PHE A 62 -2.52 -5.19 3.85
C PHE A 62 -3.33 -4.37 4.86
N VAL A 63 -3.79 -3.18 4.49
CA VAL A 63 -4.67 -2.34 5.34
C VAL A 63 -6.14 -2.68 5.12
#